data_AF-A0A2N9LLA4-F1
#
_entry.id   AF-A0A2N9LLA4-F1
#
_cell.length_a   1.000
_cell.length_b   1.000
_cell.length_c   1.000
_cell.angle_alpha   90.00
_cell.angle_beta   90.00
_cell.angle_gamma   90.00
#
_symmetry.space_group_name_H-M   'P 1'
#
loop_
_entity.id
_entity.type
_entity.pdbx_description
1 polymer ?
#
loop_
_entity_poly.entity_id
_entity_poly.type
_entity_poly.pdbx_seq_one_letter_code
_entity_poly.pdbx_strand_id
1 'polypeptide(L)'
;MSALFSEWISDSDRTAAKRAFSARVRIGFIEMLEQRWRRIMAESGLLFSPYVPFSDVEREGHKRISLNGYTEAPITVGRYAALLASGAFDGYVNIGAFNCAPASTASAVIHALSLQTDTPYAVIESDGDCITAGQLRQLEIVAVQSRRRRDRPPG
;
A
#
# COMPACT_ATOMS: atom_id res chain seq x y z
N MET A 1 -39.46 4.44 -26.33
CA MET A 1 -38.69 4.52 -25.07
C MET A 1 -37.41 3.67 -25.06
N SER A 2 -37.25 2.58 -25.83
CA SER A 2 -36.02 1.77 -25.77
C SER A 2 -34.80 2.36 -26.53
N ALA A 3 -35.01 3.10 -27.62
CA ALA A 3 -33.90 3.68 -28.41
C ALA A 3 -33.13 4.77 -27.66
N LEU A 4 -33.84 5.67 -26.96
CA LEU A 4 -33.24 6.72 -26.13
C LEU A 4 -32.42 6.15 -24.97
N PHE A 5 -32.86 5.05 -24.35
CA PHE A 5 -32.11 4.38 -23.29
C PHE A 5 -30.85 3.68 -23.82
N SER A 6 -30.91 3.05 -24.99
CA SER A 6 -29.76 2.42 -25.65
C SER A 6 -28.69 3.44 -26.04
N GLU A 7 -29.11 4.60 -26.56
CA GLU A 7 -28.21 5.68 -26.97
C GLU A 7 -27.54 6.37 -25.77
N TRP A 8 -28.29 6.55 -24.65
CA TRP A 8 -27.75 7.05 -23.39
C TRP A 8 -26.74 6.11 -22.73
N ILE A 9 -27.01 4.80 -22.73
CA ILE A 9 -26.06 3.79 -22.23
C ILE A 9 -24.78 3.80 -23.08
N SER A 10 -24.91 3.86 -24.41
CA SER A 10 -23.77 3.94 -25.32
C SER A 10 -22.91 5.20 -25.10
N ASP A 11 -23.51 6.36 -24.84
CA ASP A 11 -22.75 7.59 -24.62
C ASP A 11 -22.12 7.64 -23.21
N SER A 12 -22.84 7.16 -22.18
CA SER A 12 -22.30 6.94 -20.84
C SER A 12 -21.10 5.98 -20.86
N ASP A 13 -21.20 4.86 -21.58
CA ASP A 13 -20.13 3.87 -21.69
C ASP A 13 -18.92 4.43 -22.46
N ARG A 14 -19.14 5.25 -23.49
CA ARG A 14 -18.06 5.95 -24.21
C ARG A 14 -17.33 6.96 -23.32
N THR A 15 -18.06 7.71 -22.50
CA THR A 15 -17.44 8.66 -21.57
C THR A 15 -16.68 7.95 -20.45
N ALA A 16 -17.23 6.85 -19.92
CA ALA A 16 -16.55 5.99 -18.96
C ALA A 16 -15.27 5.38 -19.56
N ALA A 17 -15.34 4.86 -20.79
CA ALA A 17 -14.18 4.31 -21.50
C ALA A 17 -13.09 5.36 -21.73
N LYS A 18 -13.46 6.58 -22.15
CA LYS A 18 -12.51 7.70 -22.29
C LYS A 18 -11.85 8.08 -20.96
N ARG A 19 -12.62 8.11 -19.87
CA ARG A 19 -12.10 8.38 -18.52
C ARG A 19 -11.15 7.28 -18.05
N ALA A 20 -11.51 6.01 -18.25
CA ALA A 20 -10.67 4.87 -17.92
C ALA A 20 -9.36 4.88 -18.71
N PHE A 21 -9.42 5.16 -20.02
CA PHE A 21 -8.23 5.31 -20.86
C PHE A 21 -7.33 6.45 -20.36
N SER A 22 -7.91 7.63 -20.12
CA SER A 22 -7.18 8.79 -19.59
C SER A 22 -6.54 8.50 -18.23
N ALA A 23 -7.26 7.83 -17.31
CA ALA A 23 -6.73 7.40 -16.03
C ALA A 23 -5.55 6.43 -16.21
N ARG A 24 -5.65 5.47 -17.13
CA ARG A 24 -4.57 4.51 -17.40
C ARG A 24 -3.32 5.18 -17.98
N VAL A 25 -3.49 6.18 -18.84
CA VAL A 25 -2.37 7.00 -19.33
C VAL A 25 -1.71 7.78 -18.18
N ARG A 26 -2.50 8.38 -17.28
CA ARG A 26 -1.97 9.08 -16.09
C ARG A 26 -1.21 8.15 -15.15
N ILE A 27 -1.75 6.95 -14.88
CA ILE A 27 -1.07 5.93 -14.09
C ILE A 27 0.25 5.53 -14.77
N GLY A 28 0.24 5.30 -16.08
CA GLY A 28 1.46 5.00 -16.84
C GLY A 28 2.53 6.11 -16.72
N PHE A 29 2.12 7.38 -16.68
CA PHE A 29 3.04 8.49 -16.43
C PHE A 29 3.60 8.49 -15.00
N ILE A 30 2.78 8.20 -13.99
CA ILE A 30 3.23 8.06 -12.59
C ILE A 30 4.24 6.91 -12.46
N GLU A 31 3.94 5.75 -13.06
CA GLU A 31 4.81 4.57 -13.06
C GLU A 31 6.14 4.86 -13.77
N MET A 32 6.12 5.59 -14.89
CA MET A 32 7.32 6.05 -15.58
C MET A 32 8.19 6.96 -14.69
N LEU A 33 7.57 7.91 -13.97
CA LEU A 33 8.29 8.79 -13.04
C LEU A 33 8.88 7.99 -11.87
N GLU A 34 8.11 7.08 -11.26
CA GLU A 34 8.60 6.22 -10.19
C GLU A 34 9.82 5.41 -10.65
N GLN A 35 9.75 4.77 -11.82
CA GLN A 35 10.86 4.01 -12.39
C GLN A 35 12.11 4.86 -12.64
N ARG A 36 11.93 6.12 -13.06
CA ARG A 36 13.04 7.06 -13.18
C ARG A 36 13.66 7.37 -11.82
N TRP A 37 12.86 7.70 -10.82
CA TRP A 37 13.35 8.02 -9.47
C TRP A 37 14.00 6.83 -8.79
N ARG A 38 13.46 5.63 -8.97
CA ARG A 38 14.07 4.38 -8.49
C ARG A 38 15.46 4.16 -9.07
N ARG A 39 15.66 4.42 -10.37
CA ARG A 39 17.00 4.33 -10.99
C ARG A 39 17.99 5.31 -10.36
N ILE A 40 17.57 6.54 -10.10
CA ILE A 40 18.41 7.55 -9.43
C ILE A 40 18.72 7.13 -7.99
N MET A 41 17.71 6.68 -7.25
CA MET A 41 17.86 6.26 -5.86
C MET A 41 18.62 4.93 -5.69
N ALA A 42 18.71 4.10 -6.73
CA ALA A 42 19.43 2.83 -6.67
C ALA A 42 20.91 3.03 -6.32
N GLU A 43 21.51 4.13 -6.77
CA GLU A 43 22.92 4.47 -6.46
C GLU A 43 23.15 4.80 -4.98
N SER A 44 22.11 5.20 -4.24
CA SER A 44 22.22 5.53 -2.81
C SER A 44 22.33 4.30 -1.91
N GLY A 45 21.99 3.11 -2.40
CA GLY A 45 21.85 1.90 -1.58
C GLY A 45 20.66 1.93 -0.62
N LEU A 46 19.84 2.99 -0.61
CA LEU A 46 18.67 3.13 0.26
C LEU A 46 17.38 2.55 -0.32
N LEU A 47 17.43 1.99 -1.54
CA LEU A 47 16.26 1.42 -2.22
C LEU A 47 16.18 -0.09 -2.00
N PHE A 48 15.63 -0.50 -0.85
CA PHE A 48 15.50 -1.92 -0.48
C PHE A 48 14.22 -2.58 -1.00
N SER A 49 13.20 -1.78 -1.31
CA SER A 49 11.88 -2.29 -1.70
C SER A 49 11.79 -2.60 -3.19
N PRO A 50 11.26 -3.77 -3.59
CA PRO A 50 11.02 -4.07 -5.00
C PRO A 50 10.06 -3.05 -5.62
N TYR A 51 10.08 -2.98 -6.95
CA TYR A 51 9.09 -2.20 -7.68
C TYR A 51 7.72 -2.85 -7.56
N VAL A 52 6.70 -2.04 -7.28
CA VAL A 52 5.29 -2.46 -7.27
C VAL A 52 4.54 -1.48 -8.16
N PRO A 53 3.89 -1.93 -9.25
CA PRO A 53 3.11 -1.07 -10.10
C PRO A 53 2.06 -0.30 -9.31
N PHE A 54 1.90 1.00 -9.58
CA PHE A 54 0.91 1.83 -8.89
C PHE A 54 -0.51 1.30 -9.11
N SER A 55 -0.78 0.77 -10.30
CA SER A 55 -2.07 0.12 -10.61
C SER A 55 -2.37 -1.12 -9.75
N ASP A 56 -1.34 -1.83 -9.26
CA ASP A 56 -1.50 -2.94 -8.33
C ASP A 56 -1.77 -2.44 -6.91
N VAL A 57 -1.07 -1.39 -6.49
CA VAL A 57 -1.29 -0.70 -5.22
C VAL A 57 -2.73 -0.19 -5.14
N GLU A 58 -3.18 0.54 -6.15
CA GLU A 58 -4.55 1.08 -6.21
C GLU A 58 -5.60 -0.03 -6.13
N ARG A 59 -5.42 -1.11 -6.91
CA ARG A 59 -6.35 -2.24 -6.95
C ARG A 59 -6.41 -2.98 -5.62
N GLU A 60 -5.28 -3.29 -5.00
CA GLU A 60 -5.25 -4.00 -3.71
C GLU A 60 -5.77 -3.14 -2.56
N GLY A 61 -5.52 -1.83 -2.62
CA GLY A 61 -6.07 -0.86 -1.69
C GLY A 61 -7.59 -0.80 -1.78
N HIS A 62 -8.10 -0.67 -3.00
CA HIS A 62 -9.53 -0.49 -3.25
C HIS A 62 -10.40 -1.67 -2.77
N LYS A 63 -9.86 -2.89 -2.78
CA LYS A 63 -10.53 -4.08 -2.25
C LYS A 63 -10.87 -3.98 -0.76
N ARG A 64 -10.21 -3.09 -0.02
CA ARG A 64 -10.25 -3.02 1.45
C ARG A 64 -10.73 -1.67 1.96
N ILE A 65 -10.35 -0.59 1.27
CA ILE A 65 -10.77 0.78 1.58
C ILE A 65 -11.21 1.44 0.29
N SER A 66 -12.38 2.09 0.31
CA SER A 66 -12.87 2.84 -0.85
C SER A 66 -11.93 3.97 -1.23
N LEU A 67 -11.62 4.09 -2.53
CA LEU A 67 -10.84 5.21 -3.08
C LEU A 67 -11.64 6.52 -3.11
N ASN A 68 -12.96 6.45 -2.97
CA ASN A 68 -13.83 7.63 -2.94
C ASN A 68 -13.63 8.48 -1.68
N GLY A 69 -12.94 7.94 -0.67
CA GLY A 69 -12.55 8.72 0.50
C GLY A 69 -11.45 9.75 0.23
N TYR A 70 -10.78 9.69 -0.93
CA TYR A 70 -9.68 10.59 -1.33
C TYR A 70 -8.60 10.74 -0.24
N THR A 71 -8.22 9.63 0.39
CA THR A 71 -7.14 9.56 1.38
C THR A 71 -6.01 8.66 0.89
N GLU A 72 -4.86 8.75 1.55
CA GLU A 72 -3.71 7.87 1.32
C GLU A 72 -3.90 6.46 1.91
N ALA A 73 -4.88 6.26 2.81
CA ALA A 73 -5.12 4.98 3.47
C ALA A 73 -5.23 3.78 2.51
N PRO A 74 -6.03 3.81 1.42
CA PRO A 74 -6.06 2.72 0.44
C PRO A 74 -4.70 2.50 -0.24
N ILE A 75 -3.92 3.54 -0.49
CA ILE A 75 -2.60 3.42 -1.12
C ILE A 75 -1.61 2.73 -0.16
N THR A 76 -1.61 3.11 1.11
CA THR A 76 -0.78 2.46 2.15
C THR A 76 -1.13 0.98 2.32
N VAL A 77 -2.43 0.67 2.43
CA VAL A 77 -2.91 -0.72 2.53
C VAL A 77 -2.57 -1.52 1.28
N GLY A 78 -2.80 -0.94 0.10
CA GLY A 78 -2.54 -1.60 -1.18
C GLY A 78 -1.07 -1.94 -1.38
N ARG A 79 -0.17 -1.01 -1.00
CA ARG A 79 1.28 -1.25 -1.07
C ARG A 79 1.73 -2.33 -0.10
N TYR A 80 1.20 -2.32 1.12
CA TYR A 80 1.43 -3.40 2.09
C TYR A 80 0.98 -4.75 1.52
N ALA A 81 -0.26 -4.85 1.02
CA ALA A 81 -0.82 -6.09 0.50
C ALA A 81 -0.04 -6.64 -0.71
N ALA A 82 0.39 -5.77 -1.63
CA ALA A 82 1.19 -6.17 -2.78
C ALA A 82 2.57 -6.71 -2.37
N LEU A 83 3.25 -6.04 -1.42
CA LEU A 83 4.55 -6.49 -0.91
C LEU A 83 4.44 -7.75 -0.06
N LEU A 84 3.34 -7.90 0.67
CA LEU A 84 3.05 -9.10 1.46
C LEU A 84 2.89 -10.31 0.55
N ALA A 85 2.15 -10.16 -0.55
CA ALA A 85 1.95 -11.22 -1.53
C ALA A 85 3.25 -11.64 -2.24
N SER A 86 4.21 -10.72 -2.41
CA SER A 86 5.51 -11.04 -3.00
C SER A 86 6.49 -11.67 -2.02
N GLY A 87 6.18 -11.73 -0.72
CA GLY A 87 7.09 -12.23 0.32
C GLY A 87 8.40 -11.43 0.41
N ALA A 88 8.35 -10.12 0.07
CA ALA A 88 9.56 -9.31 -0.06
C ALA A 88 10.24 -9.01 1.28
N PHE A 89 9.49 -9.10 2.39
CA PHE A 89 9.96 -8.74 3.72
C PHE A 89 9.46 -9.73 4.76
N ASP A 90 10.29 -10.01 5.76
CA ASP A 90 9.97 -10.89 6.88
C ASP A 90 9.02 -10.25 7.89
N GLY A 91 8.90 -8.91 7.88
CA GLY A 91 8.03 -8.12 8.75
C GLY A 91 7.90 -6.68 8.27
N TYR A 92 6.93 -5.96 8.81
CA TYR A 92 6.57 -4.61 8.35
C TYR A 92 6.37 -3.66 9.53
N VAL A 93 6.64 -2.38 9.29
CA VAL A 93 6.36 -1.30 10.25
C VAL A 93 5.61 -0.21 9.52
N ASN A 94 4.46 0.20 10.05
CA ASN A 94 3.76 1.39 9.58
C ASN A 94 4.11 2.56 10.48
N ILE A 95 4.67 3.62 9.91
CA ILE A 95 5.00 4.84 10.66
C ILE A 95 3.96 5.88 10.29
N GLY A 96 3.14 6.29 11.27
CA GLY A 96 2.11 7.31 11.11
C GLY A 96 2.42 8.52 11.98
N ALA A 97 2.06 9.72 11.53
CA ALA A 97 2.07 10.88 12.42
C ALA A 97 0.98 10.73 13.50
N PHE A 98 1.20 11.32 14.68
CA PHE A 98 0.20 11.33 15.75
C PHE A 98 -1.16 11.81 15.25
N ASN A 99 -2.21 11.07 15.59
CA ASN A 99 -3.59 11.39 15.20
C ASN A 99 -3.83 11.48 13.67
N CYS A 100 -2.96 10.88 12.85
CA CYS A 100 -3.15 10.82 11.40
C CYS A 100 -4.25 9.82 11.04
N ALA A 101 -5.47 10.31 10.82
CA ALA A 101 -6.64 9.47 10.56
C ALA A 101 -6.45 8.46 9.39
N PRO A 102 -5.84 8.82 8.24
CA PRO A 102 -5.55 7.84 7.21
C PRO A 102 -4.55 6.75 7.66
N ALA A 103 -3.53 7.11 8.43
CA ALA A 103 -2.56 6.16 8.97
C ALA A 103 -3.22 5.21 9.98
N SER A 104 -4.11 5.70 10.84
CA SER A 104 -4.90 4.88 11.77
C SER A 104 -5.83 3.92 11.01
N THR A 105 -6.50 4.42 9.97
CA THR A 105 -7.38 3.60 9.11
C THR A 105 -6.60 2.50 8.40
N ALA A 106 -5.46 2.83 7.80
CA ALA A 106 -4.59 1.86 7.16
C ALA A 106 -4.05 0.83 8.16
N SER A 107 -3.64 1.28 9.34
CA SER A 107 -3.13 0.41 10.42
C SER A 107 -4.14 -0.62 10.88
N ALA A 108 -5.41 -0.23 11.05
CA ALA A 108 -6.47 -1.16 11.42
C ALA A 108 -6.64 -2.29 10.39
N VAL A 109 -6.60 -1.95 9.10
CA VAL A 109 -6.73 -2.94 8.01
C VAL A 109 -5.48 -3.80 7.90
N ILE A 110 -4.28 -3.20 7.95
CA ILE A 110 -3.00 -3.92 7.86
C ILE A 110 -2.86 -4.88 9.03
N HIS A 111 -3.23 -4.48 10.24
CA HIS A 111 -3.17 -5.36 11.40
C HIS A 111 -4.05 -6.61 11.24
N ALA A 112 -5.26 -6.45 10.69
CA ALA A 112 -6.12 -7.60 10.39
C ALA A 112 -5.46 -8.55 9.36
N LEU A 113 -4.81 -8.02 8.32
CA LEU A 113 -4.09 -8.81 7.32
C LEU A 113 -2.83 -9.49 7.89
N SER A 114 -2.10 -8.80 8.77
CA SER A 114 -0.87 -9.31 9.36
C SER A 114 -1.16 -10.53 10.25
N LEU A 115 -2.27 -10.50 10.99
CA LEU A 115 -2.75 -11.63 11.79
C LEU A 115 -3.13 -12.83 10.92
N GLN A 116 -3.78 -12.60 9.77
CA GLN A 116 -4.19 -13.69 8.86
C GLN A 116 -3.01 -14.39 8.18
N THR A 117 -1.89 -13.69 8.03
CA THR A 117 -0.71 -14.16 7.27
C THR A 117 0.48 -14.51 8.16
N ASP A 118 0.29 -14.51 9.48
CA ASP A 118 1.35 -14.69 10.49
C ASP A 118 2.58 -13.82 10.20
N THR A 119 2.33 -12.58 9.76
CA THR A 119 3.39 -11.64 9.38
C THR A 119 3.62 -10.63 10.50
N PRO A 120 4.86 -10.53 11.04
CA PRO A 120 5.23 -9.54 12.03
C PRO A 120 4.90 -8.12 11.57
N TYR A 121 4.21 -7.37 12.42
CA TYR A 121 3.76 -6.02 12.11
C TYR A 121 3.73 -5.14 13.37
N ALA A 122 4.21 -3.89 13.24
CA ALA A 122 4.05 -2.87 14.25
C ALA A 122 3.60 -1.54 13.64
N VAL A 123 2.94 -0.74 14.47
CA VAL A 123 2.59 0.66 14.17
C VAL A 123 3.40 1.54 15.09
N ILE A 124 4.14 2.49 14.52
CA ILE A 124 4.91 3.48 15.26
C ILE A 124 4.28 4.84 14.99
N GLU A 125 3.84 5.48 16.06
CA GLU A 125 3.32 6.84 16.00
C GLU A 125 4.47 7.82 16.19
N SER A 126 4.69 8.67 15.20
CA SER A 126 5.63 9.77 15.30
C SER A 126 4.93 10.92 16.01
N ASP A 127 5.15 11.03 17.32
CA ASP A 127 4.71 12.13 18.18
C ASP A 127 5.92 12.70 18.96
N GLY A 128 6.61 13.69 18.38
CA GLY A 128 7.77 14.35 18.99
C GLY A 128 9.15 13.88 18.49
N ASP A 129 10.19 14.20 19.27
CA ASP A 129 11.59 14.12 18.84
C ASP A 129 12.23 12.72 18.99
N CYS A 130 11.57 11.79 19.68
CA CYS A 130 12.11 10.46 19.96
C CYS A 130 11.03 9.37 20.03
N ILE A 131 11.46 8.13 19.78
CA ILE A 131 10.61 6.96 19.98
C ILE A 131 10.41 6.70 21.47
N THR A 132 9.19 6.34 21.86
CA THR A 132 8.91 5.95 23.26
C THR A 132 9.48 4.56 23.57
N ALA A 133 9.69 4.25 24.85
CA ALA A 133 10.13 2.92 25.27
C ALA A 133 9.15 1.80 24.84
N GLY A 134 7.84 2.10 24.78
CA GLY A 134 6.83 1.17 24.29
C GLY A 134 6.98 0.88 22.80
N GLN A 135 7.22 1.91 21.99
CA GLN A 135 7.47 1.77 20.56
C GLN A 135 8.79 1.05 20.26
N LEU A 136 9.84 1.32 21.03
CA LEU A 136 11.10 0.59 20.93
C LEU A 136 10.89 -0.91 21.18
N ARG A 137 10.15 -1.26 22.23
CA ARG A 137 9.81 -2.66 22.52
C ARG A 137 9.00 -3.32 21.39
N GLN A 138 8.07 -2.60 20.76
CA GLN A 138 7.32 -3.12 19.60
C GLN A 138 8.25 -3.42 18.41
N LEU A 139 9.19 -2.52 18.12
CA LEU A 139 10.20 -2.73 17.07
C LEU A 139 11.09 -3.94 17.36
N GLU A 140 11.54 -4.10 18.61
CA GLU A 140 12.32 -5.27 19.03
C GLU A 140 11.55 -6.58 18.84
N ILE A 141 10.25 -6.60 19.20
CA ILE A 141 9.38 -7.77 19.00
C ILE A 141 9.28 -8.11 17.51
N VAL A 142 9.00 -7.11 16.66
CA VAL A 142 8.92 -7.34 15.20
C VAL A 142 10.24 -7.87 14.66
N ALA A 143 11.38 -7.31 15.08
CA ALA A 143 12.70 -7.76 14.65
C ALA A 143 12.97 -9.23 15.04
N VAL A 144 12.68 -9.61 16.29
CA VAL A 144 12.84 -11.00 16.76
C VAL A 144 11.91 -11.96 16.02
N GLN A 145 10.65 -11.59 15.81
CA GLN A 145 9.69 -12.43 15.09
C GLN A 145 10.08 -12.59 13.62
N SER A 146 10.51 -11.51 12.97
CA SER A 146 10.98 -11.51 11.58
C SER A 146 12.18 -12.44 11.41
N ARG A 147 13.16 -12.37 12.32
CA ARG A 147 14.31 -13.27 12.31
C ARG A 147 13.92 -14.74 12.48
N ARG A 148 13.02 -15.05 13.44
CA ARG A 148 12.53 -16.42 13.64
C ARG A 148 11.81 -16.97 12.42
N ARG A 149 11.06 -16.13 11.71
CA ARG A 149 10.38 -16.49 10.47
C ARG A 149 11.38 -16.83 9.37
N ARG A 150 12.41 -16.01 9.20
CA ARG A 150 13.49 -16.23 8.22
C ARG A 150 14.27 -17.52 8.47
N ASP A 151 14.52 -17.84 9.74
CA ASP A 151 15.29 -19.02 10.15
C ASP A 151 14.44 -20.32 10.16
N ARG A 152 13.12 -20.22 9.93
CA ARG A 152 12.23 -21.39 9.88
C ARG A 152 12.45 -22.14 8.56
N PRO A 153 12.70 -23.46 8.58
CA PRO A 153 12.79 -24.23 7.35
C PRO A 153 11.47 -24.18 6.58
N PRO A 154 11.50 -24.15 5.23
CA PRO A 154 10.29 -24.24 4.43
C PRO A 154 9.58 -25.56 4.79
N GLY A 155 8.33 -25.44 5.24
CA GLY A 155 7.45 -26.58 5.54
C GLY A 155 6.88 -27.20 4.29
#